data_AF-A0A1W9W5W4-F1
#
_entry.id   AF-A0A1W9W5W4-F1
#
_cell.length_a   1.000
_cell.length_b   1.000
_cell.length_c   1.000
_cell.angle_alpha   90.00
_cell.angle_beta   90.00
_cell.angle_gamma   90.00
#
_symmetry.space_group_name_H-M   'P 1'
#
loop_
_entity.id
_entity.type
_entity.pdbx_description
1 polymer ?
#
loop_
_entity_poly.entity_id
_entity_poly.type
_entity_poly.pdbx_seq_one_letter_code
_entity_poly.pdbx_strand_id
1 'polypeptide(L)'
;MGQATLTQNQRPKELARWANSQWAEEYELGRWFVLLWVMAQTPEKVPTDFWNQQLAIGKTLQANLSNRSPRYEITEIILENGLKPVVVFLTQLQKESDDHDILSQLSKHLKSATKRISLL
;
A
#
# COMPACT_ATOMS: atom_id res chain seq x y z
N MET A 1 -12.85 -7.81 21.25
CA MET A 1 -11.88 -6.76 20.88
C MET A 1 -10.53 -7.42 20.69
N GLY A 2 -10.15 -7.75 19.45
CA GLY A 2 -8.86 -8.38 19.16
C GLY A 2 -7.93 -7.35 18.55
N GLN A 3 -6.92 -6.91 19.30
CA GLN A 3 -5.82 -6.14 18.71
C GLN A 3 -5.03 -7.08 17.81
N ALA A 4 -4.93 -6.76 16.52
CA ALA A 4 -4.01 -7.42 15.61
C ALA A 4 -2.59 -6.96 15.95
N THR A 5 -1.98 -7.58 16.95
CA THR A 5 -0.55 -7.43 17.20
C THR A 5 0.17 -8.30 16.20
N LEU A 6 0.92 -7.70 15.27
CA LEU A 6 1.91 -8.39 14.44
C LEU A 6 2.98 -8.95 15.40
N THR A 7 2.77 -10.16 15.92
CA THR A 7 3.76 -10.85 16.73
C THR A 7 5.03 -11.00 15.91
N GLN A 8 6.08 -10.35 16.41
CA GLN A 8 7.41 -10.22 15.82
C GLN A 8 8.15 -11.56 15.63
N ASN A 9 7.53 -12.67 16.00
CA ASN A 9 8.15 -13.99 16.01
C ASN A 9 7.79 -14.75 14.74
N GLN A 10 8.85 -15.02 13.96
CA GLN A 10 8.86 -15.73 12.68
C GLN A 10 8.51 -14.88 11.44
N ARG A 11 9.17 -13.73 11.29
CA ARG A 11 9.49 -13.28 9.91
C ARG A 11 10.46 -14.32 9.31
N PRO A 12 10.15 -14.96 8.17
CA PRO A 12 11.11 -15.78 7.44
C PRO A 12 12.42 -14.99 7.28
N LYS A 13 13.58 -15.66 7.42
CA LYS A 13 14.90 -15.01 7.35
C LYS A 13 15.06 -14.15 6.09
N GLU A 14 14.43 -14.56 4.99
CA GLU A 14 14.38 -13.80 3.74
C GLU A 14 13.62 -12.47 3.87
N LEU A 15 12.52 -12.41 4.61
CA LEU A 15 11.79 -11.17 4.86
C LEU A 15 12.58 -10.20 5.74
N ALA A 16 13.33 -10.73 6.71
CA ALA A 16 14.21 -9.91 7.54
C ALA A 16 15.34 -9.26 6.72
N ARG A 17 15.82 -9.94 5.67
CA ARG A 17 16.86 -9.39 4.77
C ARG A 17 16.35 -8.16 4.00
N TRP A 18 15.12 -8.21 3.49
CA TRP A 18 14.52 -7.09 2.75
C TRP A 18 14.18 -5.92 3.67
N ALA A 19 13.58 -6.22 4.84
CA ALA A 19 13.19 -5.21 5.83
C ALA A 19 14.38 -4.44 6.44
N ASN A 20 15.59 -4.98 6.37
CA ASN A 20 16.81 -4.33 6.87
C ASN A 20 17.69 -3.75 5.75
N SER A 21 17.21 -3.78 4.49
CA SER A 21 17.95 -3.27 3.34
C SER A 21 17.55 -1.83 3.00
N GLN A 22 18.30 -1.19 2.09
CA GLN A 22 17.91 0.11 1.51
C GLN A 22 16.57 0.08 0.75
N TRP A 23 16.02 -1.12 0.49
CA TRP A 23 14.76 -1.37 -0.22
C TRP A 23 13.59 -1.71 0.73
N ALA A 24 13.75 -1.49 2.04
CA ALA A 24 12.76 -1.86 3.04
C ALA A 24 11.40 -1.18 2.78
N GLU A 25 11.40 0.10 2.41
CA GLU A 25 10.18 0.86 2.12
C GLU A 25 9.49 0.35 0.85
N GLU A 26 10.25 0.03 -0.20
CA GLU A 26 9.70 -0.56 -1.43
C GLU A 26 9.14 -1.97 -1.20
N TYR A 27 9.78 -2.74 -0.32
CA TYR A 27 9.30 -4.06 0.06
C TYR A 27 7.95 -3.97 0.82
N GLU A 28 7.86 -3.09 1.82
CA GLU A 28 6.61 -2.86 2.55
C GLU A 28 5.51 -2.29 1.64
N LEU A 29 5.88 -1.39 0.73
CA LEU A 29 5.00 -0.86 -0.31
C LEU A 29 4.42 -1.97 -1.18
N GLY A 30 5.25 -2.87 -1.69
CA GLY A 30 4.82 -3.98 -2.55
C GLY A 30 3.80 -4.89 -1.86
N ARG A 31 4.06 -5.24 -0.59
CA ARG A 31 3.11 -6.02 0.22
C ARG A 31 1.79 -5.28 0.43
N TRP A 32 1.87 -3.99 0.73
CA TRP A 32 0.69 -3.16 0.93
C TRP A 32 -0.16 -3.06 -0.35
N PHE A 33 0.46 -2.89 -1.52
CA PHE A 33 -0.26 -2.89 -2.80
C PHE A 33 -1.00 -4.19 -3.07
N VAL A 34 -0.36 -5.34 -2.80
CA VAL A 34 -1.01 -6.66 -2.96
C VAL A 34 -2.19 -6.80 -1.99
N LEU A 35 -2.03 -6.39 -0.73
CA LEU A 35 -3.12 -6.42 0.26
C LEU A 35 -4.31 -5.58 -0.21
N LEU A 36 -4.08 -4.34 -0.63
CA LEU A 36 -5.13 -3.46 -1.14
C LEU A 36 -5.84 -4.06 -2.35
N TRP A 37 -5.06 -4.64 -3.28
CA TRP A 37 -5.62 -5.23 -4.49
C TRP A 37 -6.50 -6.45 -4.18
N VAL A 38 -6.10 -7.30 -3.23
CA VAL A 38 -6.93 -8.44 -2.78
C VAL A 38 -8.21 -7.95 -2.11
N MET A 39 -8.10 -6.97 -1.21
CA MET A 39 -9.26 -6.50 -0.44
C MET A 39 -10.26 -5.71 -1.28
N ALA A 40 -9.79 -4.98 -2.29
CA ALA A 40 -10.66 -4.28 -3.24
C ALA A 40 -11.50 -5.24 -4.10
N GLN A 41 -11.10 -6.51 -4.24
CA GLN A 41 -11.87 -7.54 -4.93
C GLN A 41 -12.92 -8.23 -4.03
N THR A 42 -12.82 -8.06 -2.71
CA THR A 42 -13.73 -8.66 -1.74
C THR A 42 -14.21 -7.63 -0.70
N PRO A 43 -14.84 -6.53 -1.13
CA PRO A 43 -15.20 -5.42 -0.25
C PRO A 43 -16.19 -5.80 0.85
N GLU A 44 -17.06 -6.78 0.62
CA GLU A 44 -18.03 -7.25 1.63
C GLU A 44 -17.38 -7.94 2.83
N LYS A 45 -16.10 -8.32 2.72
CA LYS A 45 -15.36 -9.08 3.74
C LYS A 45 -14.38 -8.22 4.53
N VAL A 46 -14.22 -6.95 4.20
CA VAL A 46 -13.29 -6.06 4.90
C VAL A 46 -13.95 -5.45 6.15
N PRO A 47 -13.24 -5.40 7.29
CA PRO A 47 -13.73 -4.71 8.48
C PRO A 47 -14.07 -3.23 8.20
N THR A 48 -15.03 -2.67 8.93
CA THR A 48 -15.49 -1.28 8.76
C THR A 48 -14.34 -0.25 8.82
N ASP A 49 -13.36 -0.46 9.69
CA ASP A 49 -12.21 0.46 9.83
C ASP A 49 -11.05 0.16 8.87
N PHE A 50 -11.19 -0.83 7.99
CA PHE A 50 -10.10 -1.28 7.14
C PHE A 50 -9.53 -0.13 6.30
N TRP A 51 -10.37 0.57 5.53
CA TRP A 51 -9.93 1.66 4.65
C TRP A 51 -9.31 2.83 5.42
N ASN A 52 -9.81 3.12 6.62
CA ASN A 52 -9.24 4.13 7.53
C ASN A 52 -7.81 3.76 7.94
N GLN A 53 -7.60 2.50 8.34
CA GLN A 53 -6.28 2.00 8.71
C GLN A 53 -5.33 1.99 7.50
N GLN A 54 -5.83 1.59 6.32
CA GLN A 54 -5.03 1.60 5.10
C GLN A 54 -4.63 3.02 4.68
N LEU A 55 -5.52 4.00 4.83
CA LEU A 55 -5.20 5.40 4.55
C LEU A 55 -4.06 5.92 5.45
N ALA A 56 -4.08 5.56 6.74
CA ALA A 56 -3.01 5.93 7.66
C ALA A 56 -1.66 5.31 7.23
N ILE A 57 -1.65 4.01 6.90
CA ILE A 57 -0.46 3.31 6.39
C ILE A 57 0.05 3.98 5.10
N GLY A 58 -0.84 4.28 4.15
CA GLY A 58 -0.49 4.93 2.89
C GLY A 58 0.15 6.30 3.08
N LYS A 59 -0.37 7.11 4.01
CA LYS A 59 0.23 8.41 4.37
C LYS A 59 1.61 8.27 5.00
N THR A 60 1.81 7.27 5.85
CA THR A 60 3.14 6.98 6.44
C THR A 60 4.14 6.57 5.36
N LEU A 61 3.78 5.64 4.48
CA LEU A 61 4.63 5.24 3.34
C LEU A 61 4.96 6.43 2.44
N GLN A 62 3.99 7.32 2.22
CA GLN A 62 4.19 8.52 1.41
C GLN A 62 5.21 9.47 2.03
N ALA A 63 5.09 9.70 3.34
CA ALA A 63 6.01 10.55 4.08
C ALA A 63 7.43 9.96 4.08
N ASN A 64 7.56 8.66 4.34
CA ASN A 64 8.86 7.97 4.36
C ASN A 64 9.56 8.07 3.00
N LEU A 65 8.86 7.75 1.91
CA LEU A 65 9.43 7.80 0.56
C LEU A 65 9.72 9.24 0.11
N SER A 66 8.88 10.22 0.49
CA SER A 66 9.10 11.64 0.15
C SER A 66 10.31 12.24 0.86
N ASN A 67 10.59 11.79 2.09
CA ASN A 67 11.71 12.26 2.91
C ASN A 67 13.01 11.46 2.70
N ARG A 68 12.99 10.45 1.83
CA ARG A 68 14.15 9.59 1.57
C ARG A 68 15.30 10.39 0.97
N SER A 69 16.51 10.13 1.45
CA SER A 69 17.77 10.61 0.88
C SER A 69 18.76 9.45 0.72
N PRO A 70 19.39 9.28 -0.46
CA PRO A 70 19.18 10.06 -1.69
C PRO A 70 17.82 9.74 -2.35
N ARG A 71 17.28 10.72 -3.09
CA ARG A 71 16.03 10.56 -3.84
C ARG A 71 16.34 10.05 -5.25
N TYR A 72 15.99 8.79 -5.51
CA TYR A 72 16.17 8.18 -6.82
C TYR A 72 14.98 8.51 -7.73
N GLU A 73 15.19 8.54 -9.04
CA GLU A 73 14.11 8.74 -10.04
C GLU A 73 12.96 7.74 -9.86
N ILE A 74 13.29 6.48 -9.54
CA ILE A 74 12.31 5.44 -9.24
C ILE A 74 11.41 5.80 -8.04
N THR A 75 11.94 6.53 -7.05
CA THR A 75 11.16 6.98 -5.89
C THR A 75 10.09 7.98 -6.31
N GLU A 76 10.39 8.88 -7.24
CA GLU A 76 9.40 9.83 -7.78
C GLU A 76 8.31 9.11 -8.59
N ILE A 77 8.71 8.16 -9.44
CA ILE A 77 7.75 7.37 -10.21
C ILE A 77 6.80 6.62 -9.28
N ILE A 78 7.32 6.02 -8.21
CA ILE A 78 6.53 5.33 -7.19
C ILE A 78 5.58 6.30 -6.47
N LEU A 79 6.05 7.48 -6.07
CA LEU A 79 5.23 8.46 -5.36
C LEU A 79 4.10 8.99 -6.24
N GLU A 80 4.42 9.48 -7.45
CA GLU A 80 3.45 10.13 -8.34
C GLU A 80 2.49 9.14 -8.99
N ASN A 81 2.99 8.00 -9.47
CA ASN A 81 2.18 7.05 -10.25
C ASN A 81 1.68 5.87 -9.43
N GLY A 82 2.29 5.59 -8.29
CA GLY A 82 1.86 4.52 -7.39
C GLY A 82 1.04 5.08 -6.25
N LEU A 83 1.71 5.80 -5.36
CA LEU A 83 1.25 6.02 -3.99
C LEU A 83 0.21 7.12 -3.84
N LYS A 84 0.43 8.30 -4.44
CA LYS A 84 -0.48 9.44 -4.33
C LYS A 84 -1.90 9.11 -4.82
N PRO A 85 -2.11 8.47 -5.99
CA PRO A 85 -3.46 8.14 -6.43
C PRO A 85 -4.12 7.10 -5.51
N VAL A 86 -3.38 6.13 -4.99
CA VAL A 86 -3.90 5.16 -4.00
C VAL A 86 -4.41 5.89 -2.74
N VAL A 87 -3.67 6.86 -2.21
CA VAL A 87 -4.10 7.66 -1.06
C VAL A 87 -5.39 8.44 -1.35
N VAL A 88 -5.56 8.95 -2.58
CA VAL A 88 -6.81 9.61 -3.01
C VAL A 88 -7.99 8.63 -2.97
N PHE A 89 -7.85 7.45 -3.57
CA PHE A 89 -8.91 6.43 -3.53
C PHE A 89 -9.25 6.00 -2.11
N LEU A 90 -8.24 5.80 -1.25
CA LEU A 90 -8.46 5.44 0.16
C LEU A 90 -9.18 6.54 0.95
N THR A 91 -8.98 7.81 0.59
CA THR A 91 -9.71 8.94 1.18
C THR A 91 -11.19 8.92 0.78
N GLN A 92 -11.50 8.47 -0.43
CA GLN A 92 -12.88 8.29 -0.88
C GLN A 92 -13.54 7.07 -0.20
N LEU A 93 -12.84 5.94 -0.14
CA LEU A 93 -13.31 4.71 0.53
C LEU A 93 -13.49 4.85 2.04
N GLN A 94 -12.88 5.85 2.68
CA GLN A 94 -13.20 6.21 4.06
C GLN A 94 -14.65 6.70 4.22
N LYS A 95 -15.20 7.34 3.19
CA LYS A 95 -16.57 7.87 3.19
C LYS A 95 -17.57 6.85 2.65
N GLU A 96 -17.15 6.12 1.61
CA GLU A 96 -17.99 5.21 0.83
C GLU A 96 -17.27 3.87 0.69
N SER A 97 -17.27 3.07 1.76
CA SER A 97 -16.42 1.88 1.92
C SER A 97 -16.71 0.72 0.98
N ASP A 98 -17.89 0.73 0.38
CA ASP A 98 -18.45 -0.28 -0.51
C ASP A 98 -18.74 0.27 -1.92
N ASP A 99 -18.28 1.49 -2.24
CA ASP A 99 -18.44 2.03 -3.59
C ASP A 99 -17.66 1.19 -4.61
N HIS A 100 -18.40 0.44 -5.40
CA HIS A 100 -17.85 -0.48 -6.39
C HIS A 100 -17.07 0.22 -7.50
N ASP A 101 -17.38 1.47 -7.83
CA ASP A 101 -16.65 2.22 -8.85
C ASP A 101 -15.28 2.63 -8.33
N ILE A 102 -15.22 3.18 -7.11
CA ILE A 102 -13.96 3.56 -6.45
C ILE A 102 -13.08 2.31 -6.25
N LEU A 103 -13.65 1.19 -5.81
CA LEU A 103 -12.93 -0.09 -5.64
C LEU A 103 -12.40 -0.65 -6.96
N SER A 104 -13.18 -0.54 -8.04
CA SER A 104 -12.78 -0.93 -9.39
C SER A 104 -11.64 -0.06 -9.91
N GLN A 105 -11.72 1.26 -9.72
CA GLN A 105 -10.68 2.21 -10.08
C GLN A 105 -9.38 1.96 -9.29
N LEU A 106 -9.48 1.76 -7.97
CA LEU A 106 -8.35 1.39 -7.11
C LEU A 106 -7.68 0.10 -7.61
N SER A 107 -8.47 -0.93 -7.91
CA SER A 107 -7.94 -2.22 -8.41
C SER A 107 -7.21 -2.07 -9.75
N LYS A 108 -7.77 -1.31 -10.69
CA LYS A 108 -7.15 -1.02 -11.98
C LYS A 108 -5.85 -0.23 -11.81
N HIS A 109 -5.87 0.78 -10.93
CA HIS A 109 -4.70 1.59 -10.65
C HIS A 109 -3.58 0.77 -10.03
N LEU A 110 -3.87 -0.02 -9.00
CA LEU A 110 -2.89 -0.90 -8.36
C LEU A 110 -2.25 -1.83 -9.38
N LYS A 111 -3.05 -2.52 -10.22
CA LYS A 111 -2.53 -3.39 -11.29
C LYS A 111 -1.61 -2.64 -12.27
N SER A 112 -1.97 -1.42 -12.66
CA SER A 112 -1.17 -0.58 -13.56
C SER A 112 0.13 -0.14 -12.89
N ALA A 113 0.07 0.30 -11.64
CA ALA A 113 1.21 0.74 -10.86
C ALA A 113 2.22 -0.39 -10.67
N THR A 114 1.77 -1.59 -10.27
CA THR A 114 2.67 -2.75 -10.12
C THR A 114 3.33 -3.10 -11.45
N LYS A 115 2.57 -3.11 -12.56
CA LYS A 115 3.14 -3.38 -13.90
C LYS A 115 4.21 -2.36 -14.29
N ARG A 116 3.98 -1.07 -14.04
CA ARG A 116 4.95 0.00 -14.35
C ARG A 116 6.22 -0.15 -13.51
N ILE A 117 6.07 -0.43 -12.22
CA ILE A 117 7.22 -0.64 -11.32
C ILE A 117 8.02 -1.88 -11.73
N SER A 118 7.37 -2.96 -12.19
CA SER A 118 8.06 -4.18 -12.64
C SER A 118 8.81 -4.03 -13.98
N LEU A 119 8.62 -2.94 -14.71
CA LEU A 119 9.28 -2.67 -16.00
C LEU A 119 10.49 -1.73 -15.87
N LEU A 120 10.80 -1.29 -14.64
CA LEU A 120 11.93 -0.42 -14.29
C LEU A 120 13.04 -1.25 -13.64
#